data_AF-A0A5E4BYC2-F1
#
_entry.id   AF-A0A5E4BYC2-F1
#
_cell.length_a   1.000
_cell.length_b   1.000
_cell.length_c   1.000
_cell.angle_alpha   90.00
_cell.angle_beta   90.00
_cell.angle_gamma   90.00
#
_symmetry.space_group_name_H-M   'P 1'
#
loop_
_entity.id
_entity.type
_entity.pdbx_description
1 polymer ?
#
loop_
_entity_poly.entity_id
_entity_poly.type
_entity_poly.pdbx_seq_one_letter_code
_entity_poly.pdbx_strand_id
1 'polypeptide(L)'
;MEKCKDAGLARSIGVSNFNRRQLEMILNKPGLKYKPFCNQVECHVYHNQKKLLDFCKSKDIVLVAFRALGTQREKRWVDQSSPVLLDDPVLGALAKKHKRSPALTALRYQLQCGVGSSGQEFQ
;
A
#
# COMPACT_ATOMS: atom_id res chain seq x y z
N MET A 1 6.44 20.34 1.63
CA MET A 1 6.01 19.30 2.59
C MET A 1 6.66 19.48 3.96
N GLU A 2 7.99 19.48 4.11
CA GLU A 2 8.64 19.65 5.43
C GLU A 2 8.21 20.94 6.16
N LYS A 3 8.18 22.08 5.45
CA LYS A 3 7.67 23.36 5.99
C LYS A 3 6.19 23.30 6.42
N CYS A 4 5.36 22.50 5.74
CA CYS A 4 3.95 22.31 6.12
C CYS A 4 3.83 21.56 7.44
N LYS A 5 4.70 20.57 7.68
CA LYS A 5 4.79 19.88 8.97
C LYS A 5 5.30 20.82 10.06
N ASP A 6 6.33 21.61 9.78
CA ASP A 6 6.86 22.62 10.72
C ASP A 6 5.80 23.67 11.09
N ALA A 7 4.95 24.08 10.15
CA ALA A 7 3.86 25.00 10.38
C ALA A 7 2.63 24.36 11.08
N GLY A 8 2.70 23.07 11.44
CA GLY A 8 1.58 22.36 12.08
C GLY A 8 0.40 22.04 11.15
N LEU A 9 0.51 22.28 9.85
CA LEU A 9 -0.55 22.02 8.86
C LEU A 9 -0.71 20.54 8.53
N ALA A 10 0.31 19.73 8.83
CA ALA A 10 0.28 18.28 8.65
C ALA A 10 1.04 17.59 9.78
N ARG A 11 0.40 16.63 10.47
CA ARG A 11 1.05 15.82 11.52
C ARG A 11 2.18 14.95 10.96
N SER A 12 1.97 14.39 9.77
CA SER A 12 2.91 13.53 9.05
C SER A 12 2.93 13.87 7.56
N ILE A 13 4.05 13.58 6.91
CA ILE A 13 4.23 13.76 5.46
C ILE A 13 4.75 12.45 4.86
N GLY A 14 4.24 12.09 3.69
CA GLY A 14 4.58 10.85 3.00
C GLY A 14 4.59 11.03 1.49
N VAL A 15 4.69 9.92 0.76
CA VAL A 15 4.66 9.88 -0.70
C VAL A 15 3.66 8.83 -1.19
N SER A 16 3.35 8.86 -2.48
CA SER A 16 2.46 7.88 -3.12
C SER A 16 2.97 7.58 -4.53
N ASN A 17 2.93 6.31 -4.94
CA ASN A 17 3.44 5.79 -6.21
C ASN A 17 4.96 5.95 -6.41
N PHE A 18 5.74 5.94 -5.33
CA PHE A 18 7.20 6.01 -5.44
C PHE A 18 7.82 4.63 -5.55
N ASN A 19 8.71 4.44 -6.52
CA ASN A 19 9.59 3.28 -6.58
C ASN A 19 10.80 3.45 -5.65
N ARG A 20 11.59 2.38 -5.49
CA ARG A 20 12.78 2.37 -4.63
C ARG A 20 13.76 3.50 -4.94
N ARG A 21 14.10 3.72 -6.21
CA ARG A 21 15.08 4.74 -6.62
C ARG A 21 14.61 6.15 -6.22
N GLN A 22 13.32 6.43 -6.37
CA GLN A 22 12.74 7.72 -5.98
C GLN A 22 12.74 7.90 -4.46
N LEU A 23 12.47 6.84 -3.69
CA LEU A 23 12.60 6.87 -2.23
C LEU A 23 14.04 7.11 -1.80
N GLU A 24 15.01 6.39 -2.40
CA GLU A 24 16.44 6.58 -2.12
C GLU A 24 16.89 8.01 -2.42
N MET A 25 16.38 8.63 -3.48
CA MET A 25 16.65 10.03 -3.79
C MET A 25 16.20 10.99 -2.68
N ILE A 26 15.02 10.77 -2.09
CA ILE A 26 14.57 11.58 -0.94
C ILE A 26 15.42 11.28 0.29
N LEU A 27 15.65 10.00 0.60
CA LEU A 27 16.37 9.55 1.79
C LEU A 27 17.83 10.02 1.81
N ASN A 28 18.45 10.17 0.64
CA ASN A 28 19.84 10.63 0.49
C ASN A 28 19.96 12.14 0.24
N LYS A 29 18.85 12.90 0.25
CA LYS A 29 18.88 14.34 0.02
C LYS A 29 19.68 15.04 1.14
N PRO A 30 20.68 15.88 0.81
CA PRO A 30 21.36 16.71 1.80
C PRO A 30 20.39 17.61 2.56
N GLY A 31 20.56 17.66 3.89
CA GLY A 31 19.69 18.43 4.78
C GLY A 31 18.24 17.93 4.81
N LEU A 32 17.99 16.64 4.58
CA LEU A 32 16.68 16.04 4.84
C LEU A 32 16.33 16.19 6.32
N LYS A 33 15.19 16.81 6.63
CA LYS A 33 14.70 17.04 7.99
C LYS A 33 13.73 15.96 8.43
N TYR A 34 12.82 15.54 7.54
CA TYR A 34 11.82 14.51 7.84
C TYR A 34 11.78 13.46 6.73
N LYS A 35 12.00 12.19 7.10
CA LYS A 35 11.77 11.05 6.21
C LYS A 35 10.27 10.92 5.86
N PRO A 36 9.91 10.42 4.68
CA PRO A 36 8.53 10.07 4.37
C PRO A 36 8.01 9.05 5.39
N PHE A 37 6.87 9.35 6.02
CA PHE A 37 6.22 8.44 6.97
C PHE A 37 5.70 7.18 6.26
N CYS A 38 5.14 7.35 5.07
CA CYS A 38 4.59 6.25 4.28
C CYS A 38 4.89 6.40 2.79
N ASN A 39 4.76 5.28 2.08
CA ASN A 39 4.64 5.22 0.63
C ASN A 39 3.36 4.46 0.28
N GLN A 40 2.36 5.18 -0.23
CA GLN A 40 1.10 4.58 -0.66
C GLN A 40 1.21 4.06 -2.09
N VAL A 41 1.04 2.75 -2.33
CA VAL A 41 1.23 2.12 -3.65
C VAL A 41 0.14 1.08 -3.93
N GLU A 42 -0.04 0.72 -5.21
CA GLU A 42 -0.91 -0.40 -5.57
C GLU A 42 -0.31 -1.67 -5.00
N CYS A 43 -1.08 -2.33 -4.12
CA CYS A 43 -0.66 -3.58 -3.48
C CYS A 43 -1.87 -4.46 -3.19
N HIS A 44 -1.89 -5.66 -3.76
CA HIS A 44 -2.97 -6.65 -3.62
C HIS A 44 -2.44 -8.06 -3.90
N VAL A 45 -3.28 -9.11 -3.85
CA VAL A 45 -2.79 -10.50 -3.94
C VAL A 45 -2.02 -10.79 -5.24
N TYR A 46 -2.42 -10.22 -6.37
CA TYR A 46 -1.69 -10.33 -7.64
C TYR A 46 -0.48 -9.39 -7.79
N HIS A 47 -0.36 -8.37 -6.94
CA HIS A 47 0.73 -7.41 -6.98
C HIS A 47 1.17 -7.06 -5.56
N ASN A 48 1.91 -7.98 -4.93
CA ASN A 48 2.16 -7.93 -3.48
C ASN A 48 3.28 -6.98 -3.02
N GLN A 49 3.97 -6.32 -3.96
CA GLN A 49 5.05 -5.36 -3.69
C GLN A 49 6.19 -5.88 -2.79
N LYS A 50 6.45 -7.20 -2.70
CA LYS A 50 7.38 -7.76 -1.70
C LYS A 50 8.74 -7.03 -1.61
N LYS A 51 9.40 -6.79 -2.74
CA LYS A 51 10.70 -6.09 -2.78
C LYS A 51 10.62 -4.65 -2.27
N LEU A 52 9.55 -3.93 -2.62
CA LEU A 52 9.34 -2.55 -2.18
C LEU A 52 8.93 -2.51 -0.70
N LEU A 53 8.12 -3.46 -0.25
CA LEU A 53 7.75 -3.63 1.16
C LEU A 53 8.98 -3.86 2.03
N ASP A 54 9.86 -4.79 1.64
CA ASP A 54 11.09 -5.09 2.38
C ASP A 54 12.01 -3.85 2.44
N PHE A 55 12.12 -3.11 1.33
CA PHE A 55 12.84 -1.85 1.30
C PHE A 55 12.23 -0.80 2.25
N CYS A 56 10.92 -0.57 2.16
CA CYS A 56 10.20 0.37 3.03
C CYS A 56 10.39 0.01 4.52
N LYS A 57 10.27 -1.29 4.88
CA LYS A 57 10.54 -1.79 6.24
C LYS A 57 11.96 -1.47 6.69
N SER A 58 12.98 -1.70 5.84
CA SER A 58 14.37 -1.39 6.17
C SER A 58 14.67 0.09 6.40
N LYS A 59 13.75 0.99 6.04
CA LYS A 59 13.88 2.45 6.11
C LYS A 59 12.87 3.09 7.08
N ASP A 60 12.12 2.27 7.82
CA ASP A 60 11.04 2.70 8.72
C ASP A 60 9.94 3.49 7.98
N ILE A 61 9.64 3.11 6.74
CA ILE A 61 8.57 3.68 5.92
C ILE A 61 7.39 2.70 5.91
N VAL A 62 6.19 3.17 6.25
CA VAL A 62 4.98 2.34 6.16
C VAL A 62 4.56 2.22 4.70
N LEU A 63 4.41 0.99 4.19
CA LEU A 63 3.78 0.78 2.89
C LEU A 63 2.26 0.75 3.09
N VAL A 64 1.54 1.63 2.40
CA VAL A 64 0.07 1.69 2.43
C VAL A 64 -0.48 1.18 1.10
N ALA A 65 -1.23 0.09 1.13
CA ALA A 65 -1.88 -0.48 -0.04
C ALA A 65 -3.11 0.34 -0.43
N PHE A 66 -3.11 0.90 -1.65
CA PHE A 66 -4.36 1.21 -2.35
C PHE A 66 -4.74 0.06 -3.29
N ARG A 67 -6.02 0.01 -3.68
CA ARG A 67 -6.57 -1.06 -4.53
C ARG A 67 -6.37 -2.49 -3.97
N ALA A 68 -6.30 -2.62 -2.64
CA ALA A 68 -6.11 -3.90 -1.95
C ALA A 68 -7.12 -5.00 -2.34
N LEU A 69 -8.31 -4.60 -2.82
CA LEU A 69 -9.39 -5.49 -3.27
C LEU A 69 -9.51 -5.63 -4.81
N GLY A 70 -8.50 -5.22 -5.58
CA GLY A 70 -8.54 -5.33 -7.04
C GLY A 70 -9.26 -4.18 -7.75
N THR A 71 -9.22 -2.98 -7.14
CA THR A 71 -9.80 -1.72 -7.65
C THR A 71 -11.34 -1.67 -7.66
N GLN A 72 -11.88 -0.48 -7.95
CA GLN A 72 -13.31 -0.30 -8.25
C GLN A 72 -13.65 -0.61 -9.73
N ARG A 73 -12.65 -0.99 -10.54
CA ARG A 73 -12.74 -1.34 -11.96
C ARG A 73 -13.35 -0.26 -12.86
N GLU A 74 -13.17 1.01 -12.51
CA GLU A 74 -13.64 2.14 -13.31
C GLU A 74 -13.01 2.12 -14.72
N LYS A 75 -13.86 2.10 -15.76
CA LYS A 75 -13.47 1.92 -17.17
C LYS A 75 -12.43 2.92 -17.67
N ARG A 76 -12.37 4.11 -17.07
CA ARG A 76 -11.43 5.16 -17.44
C ARG A 76 -9.97 4.81 -17.10
N TRP A 77 -9.76 4.00 -16.06
CA TRP A 77 -8.44 3.77 -15.47
C TRP A 77 -8.04 2.30 -15.38
N VAL A 78 -8.98 1.38 -15.59
CA VAL A 78 -8.78 -0.05 -15.44
C VAL A 78 -9.18 -0.77 -16.72
N ASP A 79 -8.25 -1.54 -17.26
CA ASP A 79 -8.53 -2.45 -18.38
C ASP A 79 -9.61 -3.46 -17.96
N GLN A 80 -10.72 -3.45 -18.69
CA GLN A 80 -11.87 -4.30 -18.38
C GLN A 80 -11.60 -5.77 -18.65
N SER A 81 -10.56 -6.10 -19.43
CA SER A 81 -10.09 -7.47 -19.64
C SER A 81 -9.29 -8.02 -18.46
N SER A 82 -8.82 -7.16 -17.55
CA SER A 82 -8.07 -7.59 -16.35
C SER A 82 -8.92 -8.49 -15.45
N PRO A 83 -8.35 -9.48 -14.75
CA PRO A 83 -9.11 -10.37 -13.89
C PRO A 83 -9.75 -9.63 -12.70
N VAL A 84 -10.91 -10.10 -12.25
CA VAL A 84 -11.58 -9.62 -11.03
C VAL A 84 -10.96 -10.36 -9.84
N LEU A 85 -10.16 -9.64 -9.04
CA LEU A 85 -9.40 -10.23 -7.93
C LEU A 85 -10.26 -11.02 -6.93
N LEU A 86 -11.48 -10.55 -6.65
CA LEU A 86 -12.38 -11.19 -5.68
C LEU A 86 -13.01 -12.50 -6.20
N ASP A 87 -12.92 -12.75 -7.50
CA ASP A 87 -13.38 -13.99 -8.15
C ASP A 87 -12.26 -15.03 -8.27
N ASP A 88 -11.06 -14.74 -7.74
CA ASP A 88 -9.94 -15.67 -7.76
C ASP A 88 -10.30 -16.99 -7.04
N PRO A 89 -10.13 -18.15 -7.69
CA PRO A 89 -10.57 -19.43 -7.14
C PRO A 89 -9.76 -19.83 -5.88
N VAL A 90 -8.49 -19.45 -5.79
CA VAL A 90 -7.66 -19.73 -4.61
C VAL A 90 -8.10 -18.85 -3.44
N LEU A 91 -8.36 -17.57 -3.69
CA LEU A 91 -8.90 -16.65 -2.70
C LEU A 91 -10.29 -17.11 -2.22
N GLY A 92 -11.15 -17.55 -3.14
CA GLY A 92 -12.47 -18.11 -2.84
C GLY A 92 -12.40 -19.38 -1.99
N ALA A 93 -11.49 -20.31 -2.32
CA ALA A 93 -11.27 -21.52 -1.53
C ALA A 93 -10.79 -21.22 -0.10
N LEU A 94 -9.84 -20.28 0.04
CA LEU A 94 -9.37 -19.82 1.35
C LEU A 94 -10.48 -19.12 2.15
N ALA A 95 -11.25 -18.26 1.51
CA ALA A 95 -12.40 -17.58 2.11
C ALA A 95 -13.41 -18.59 2.66
N LYS A 96 -13.77 -19.62 1.87
CA LYS A 96 -14.65 -20.71 2.28
C LYS A 96 -14.08 -21.49 3.46
N LYS A 97 -12.80 -21.88 3.40
CA LYS A 97 -12.09 -22.58 4.49
C LYS A 97 -12.17 -21.82 5.81
N HIS A 98 -12.04 -20.50 5.76
CA HIS A 98 -12.04 -19.64 6.96
C HIS A 98 -13.41 -19.07 7.32
N LYS A 99 -14.49 -19.43 6.60
CA LYS A 99 -15.84 -18.88 6.78
C LYS A 99 -15.87 -17.34 6.71
N ARG A 100 -15.11 -16.78 5.76
CA ARG A 100 -15.03 -15.33 5.49
C ARG A 100 -15.31 -15.05 4.02
N SER A 101 -15.39 -13.78 3.66
CA SER A 101 -15.47 -13.35 2.26
C SER A 101 -14.07 -13.30 1.60
N PRO A 102 -13.98 -13.39 0.26
CA PRO A 102 -12.74 -13.14 -0.47
C PRO A 102 -12.12 -11.78 -0.11
N ALA A 103 -12.94 -10.75 0.06
CA ALA A 103 -12.48 -9.41 0.43
C ALA A 103 -11.79 -9.38 1.80
N LEU A 104 -12.40 -9.98 2.82
CA LEU A 104 -11.80 -10.07 4.16
C LEU A 104 -10.50 -10.90 4.15
N THR A 105 -10.45 -11.94 3.31
CA THR A 105 -9.27 -12.77 3.15
C THR A 105 -8.12 -11.99 2.50
N ALA A 106 -8.42 -11.21 1.45
CA ALA A 106 -7.43 -10.33 0.79
C ALA A 106 -6.91 -9.22 1.71
N LEU A 107 -7.80 -8.59 2.51
CA LEU A 107 -7.38 -7.61 3.52
C LEU A 107 -6.52 -8.23 4.62
N ARG A 108 -6.92 -9.41 5.11
CA ARG A 108 -6.15 -10.12 6.15
C ARG A 108 -4.74 -10.47 5.67
N TYR A 109 -4.59 -10.85 4.40
CA TYR A 109 -3.29 -11.08 3.78
C TYR A 109 -2.37 -9.84 3.87
N GLN A 110 -2.88 -8.66 3.47
CA GLN A 110 -2.09 -7.42 3.54
C GLN A 110 -1.63 -7.11 4.97
N LEU A 111 -2.55 -7.22 5.95
CA LEU A 111 -2.24 -6.99 7.36
C LEU A 111 -1.16 -7.94 7.88
N GLN A 112 -1.23 -9.22 7.53
CA GLN A 112 -0.23 -10.21 7.96
C GLN A 112 1.14 -10.01 7.31
N CYS A 113 1.20 -9.43 6.10
CA CYS A 113 2.45 -9.04 5.48
C CYS A 113 3.07 -7.77 6.11
N GLY A 114 2.36 -7.08 7.01
CA GLY A 114 2.78 -5.81 7.59
C GLY A 114 2.57 -4.63 6.62
N VAL A 115 1.59 -4.76 5.72
CA VAL A 115 1.14 -3.69 4.83
C VAL A 115 -0.07 -3.01 5.44
N GLY A 116 -0.01 -1.69 5.56
CA GLY A 116 -1.16 -0.90 5.96
C GLY A 116 -2.21 -0.86 4.85
N SER A 117 -3.50 -1.03 5.14
CA SER A 117 -4.56 -0.87 4.12
C SER A 117 -5.17 0.52 4.17
N SER A 118 -5.43 1.15 3.02
CA SER A 118 -6.12 2.44 2.95
C SER A 118 -7.49 2.34 3.65
N GLY A 119 -7.69 3.11 4.72
CA GLY A 119 -8.88 3.04 5.59
C GLY A 119 -8.59 2.65 7.04
N GLN A 120 -7.34 2.34 7.39
CA GLN A 120 -6.89 2.19 8.78
C GLN A 120 -6.18 3.45 9.26
N GLU A 121 -6.58 3.97 10.43
CA GLU A 121 -5.81 4.96 11.16
C GLU A 121 -4.55 4.31 11.73
N PHE A 122 -3.39 4.85 11.36
CA PHE A 122 -2.13 4.54 12.04
C PHE A 122 -2.01 5.52 13.21
N GLN A 123 -2.17 5.01 14.44
CA GLN A 123 -2.10 5.81 15.68
C GLN A 123 -0.68 6.35 15.94
#